data_AF-A0A8S0FWA4-F1
#
_entry.id   AF-A0A8S0FWA4-F1
#
_cell.length_a   1.000
_cell.length_b   1.000
_cell.length_c   1.000
_cell.angle_alpha   90.00
_cell.angle_beta   90.00
_cell.angle_gamma   90.00
#
_symmetry.space_group_name_H-M   'P 1'
#
loop_
_entity.id
_entity.type
_entity.pdbx_description
1 polymer ?
#
loop_
_entity_poly.entity_id
_entity_poly.type
_entity_poly.pdbx_seq_one_letter_code
_entity_poly.pdbx_strand_id
1 'polypeptide(L)'
;MLKDAPCEVILLGGVYQKKSESMVGPLTRQCIQQVHFSKAFIGIDGWQPETGFTGRDMMRTDVVNAVLEKECEAIVLTDSSKFGAVHSYSIGPVERFNRVITDSKIRASDLMHLEQSKLTVHVVDI
;
A
#
# COMPACT_ATOMS: atom_id res chain seq x y z
N MET A 1 -16.43 -13.72 0.67
CA MET A 1 -15.97 -12.99 -0.54
C MET A 1 -16.53 -11.57 -0.50
N LEU A 2 -16.19 -10.66 -1.44
CA LEU A 2 -16.72 -9.28 -1.42
C LEU A 2 -18.25 -9.23 -1.34
N LYS A 3 -18.95 -10.15 -2.00
CA LYS A 3 -20.42 -10.29 -1.95
C LYS A 3 -21.02 -10.62 -0.58
N ASP A 4 -20.20 -11.11 0.36
CA ASP A 4 -20.63 -11.56 1.68
C ASP A 4 -20.17 -10.57 2.79
N ALA A 5 -19.60 -9.42 2.41
CA ALA A 5 -19.11 -8.44 3.36
C ALA A 5 -20.28 -7.82 4.15
N PRO A 6 -20.15 -7.60 5.48
CA PRO A 6 -21.19 -7.01 6.31
C PRO A 6 -21.30 -5.48 6.16
N CYS A 7 -20.75 -4.93 5.08
CA CYS A 7 -20.70 -3.51 4.78
C CYS A 7 -20.99 -3.26 3.29
N GLU A 8 -21.33 -2.02 2.95
CA GLU A 8 -21.43 -1.60 1.56
C GLU A 8 -20.04 -1.63 0.90
N VAL A 9 -19.96 -2.27 -0.27
CA VAL A 9 -18.72 -2.40 -1.04
C VAL A 9 -18.89 -1.70 -2.38
N ILE A 10 -18.07 -0.68 -2.60
CA ILE A 10 -17.91 -0.05 -3.92
C ILE A 10 -16.67 -0.65 -4.57
N LEU A 11 -16.88 -1.44 -5.63
CA LEU A 11 -15.80 -1.95 -6.46
C LEU A 11 -15.54 -0.98 -7.62
N LEU A 12 -14.33 -0.45 -7.70
CA LEU A 12 -13.95 0.49 -8.76
C LEU A 12 -13.85 -0.20 -10.12
N GLY A 13 -14.23 0.48 -11.19
CA GLY A 13 -14.08 -0.02 -12.55
C GLY A 13 -12.61 -0.09 -13.00
N GLY A 14 -12.35 -0.85 -14.07
CA GLY A 14 -11.02 -0.98 -14.67
C GLY A 14 -10.71 -2.39 -15.15
N VAL A 15 -9.42 -2.69 -15.29
CA VAL A 15 -8.93 -4.01 -15.67
C VAL A 15 -8.78 -4.87 -14.42
N TYR A 16 -9.50 -5.98 -14.35
CA TYR A 16 -9.37 -6.93 -13.24
C TYR A 16 -8.19 -7.88 -13.45
N GLN A 17 -7.18 -7.80 -12.59
CA GLN A 17 -6.07 -8.74 -12.53
C GLN A 17 -6.43 -9.94 -11.65
N LYS A 18 -6.79 -11.07 -12.26
CA LYS A 18 -7.27 -12.27 -11.54
C LYS A 18 -6.31 -12.83 -10.49
N LYS A 19 -4.99 -12.77 -10.72
CA LYS A 19 -3.98 -13.34 -9.82
C LYS A 19 -3.85 -12.56 -8.51
N SER A 20 -4.01 -11.23 -8.58
CA SER A 20 -3.89 -10.30 -7.46
C SER A 20 -5.25 -9.84 -6.93
N GLU A 21 -6.34 -10.29 -7.56
CA GLU A 21 -7.71 -9.86 -7.29
C GLU A 21 -7.86 -8.33 -7.19
N SER A 22 -7.17 -7.61 -8.08
CA SER A 22 -7.05 -6.14 -8.04
C SER A 22 -7.63 -5.48 -9.29
N MET A 23 -8.23 -4.30 -9.13
CA MET A 23 -8.65 -3.43 -10.24
C MET A 23 -7.52 -2.46 -10.58
N VAL A 24 -7.16 -2.35 -11.86
CA VAL A 24 -6.06 -1.47 -12.30
C VAL A 24 -6.37 -0.68 -13.57
N GLY A 25 -5.54 0.33 -13.83
CA GLY A 25 -5.50 1.10 -15.06
C GLY A 25 -6.26 2.42 -15.02
N PRO A 26 -6.35 3.11 -16.18
CA PRO A 26 -6.79 4.50 -16.24
C PRO A 26 -8.20 4.73 -15.67
N LEU A 27 -9.13 3.80 -15.92
CA LEU A 27 -10.48 3.89 -15.38
C LEU A 27 -10.49 3.81 -13.85
N THR A 28 -9.68 2.93 -13.26
CA THR A 28 -9.54 2.83 -11.80
C THR A 28 -9.01 4.13 -11.21
N ARG A 29 -7.97 4.71 -11.82
CA ARG A 29 -7.45 6.03 -11.42
C ARG A 29 -8.51 7.12 -11.49
N GLN A 30 -9.30 7.17 -12.57
CA GLN A 30 -10.38 8.14 -12.70
C GLN A 30 -11.44 7.96 -11.61
N CYS A 31 -11.84 6.72 -11.31
CA CYS A 31 -12.77 6.43 -10.22
C CYS A 31 -12.23 6.90 -8.86
N ILE A 32 -10.95 6.69 -8.56
CA ILE A 32 -10.30 7.15 -7.31
C ILE A 32 -10.42 8.68 -7.17
N GLN A 33 -10.28 9.43 -8.26
CA GLN A 33 -10.40 10.88 -8.22
C GLN A 33 -11.82 11.34 -7.85
N GLN A 34 -12.85 10.57 -8.20
CA GLN A 34 -14.26 10.89 -7.95
C GLN A 34 -14.77 10.49 -6.56
N VAL A 35 -14.00 9.70 -5.81
CA VAL A 35 -14.39 9.27 -4.46
C VAL A 35 -13.54 9.95 -3.39
N HIS A 36 -14.13 10.15 -2.23
CA HIS A 36 -13.44 10.64 -1.04
C HIS A 36 -13.41 9.54 0.02
N PHE A 37 -12.25 9.35 0.63
CA PHE A 37 -12.03 8.40 1.71
C PHE A 37 -10.97 8.96 2.66
N SER A 38 -11.08 8.61 3.93
CA SER A 38 -10.18 9.12 4.97
C SER A 38 -9.00 8.19 5.24
N LYS A 39 -9.09 6.90 4.88
CA LYS A 39 -8.06 5.90 5.14
C LYS A 39 -7.85 5.01 3.91
N ALA A 40 -6.61 4.59 3.68
CA ALA A 40 -6.27 3.61 2.66
C ALA A 40 -5.33 2.55 3.24
N PHE A 41 -5.68 1.28 3.04
CA PHE A 41 -4.82 0.14 3.37
C PHE A 41 -4.14 -0.33 2.10
N ILE A 42 -2.81 -0.33 2.10
CA ILE A 42 -1.99 -0.49 0.91
C ILE A 42 -1.03 -1.65 1.13
N GLY A 43 -1.07 -2.64 0.22
CA GLY A 43 -0.04 -3.67 0.14
C GLY A 43 1.19 -3.17 -0.62
N ILE A 44 2.36 -3.65 -0.24
CA ILE A 44 3.65 -3.36 -0.90
C ILE A 44 4.33 -4.67 -1.30
N ASP A 45 5.23 -4.61 -2.27
CA ASP A 45 6.03 -5.77 -2.66
C ASP A 45 7.47 -5.69 -2.09
N GLY A 46 7.97 -4.51 -1.74
CA GLY A 46 9.30 -4.33 -1.16
C GLY A 46 9.47 -2.97 -0.46
N TRP A 47 10.43 -2.90 0.46
CA TRP A 47 10.86 -1.67 1.08
C TRP A 47 12.36 -1.70 1.43
N GLN A 48 13.06 -0.59 1.20
CA GLN A 48 14.40 -0.31 1.73
C GLN A 48 14.53 1.17 2.11
N PRO A 49 15.42 1.55 3.05
CA PRO A 49 15.60 2.94 3.49
C PRO A 49 15.84 3.93 2.34
N GLU A 50 16.62 3.53 1.32
CA GLU A 50 17.05 4.41 0.23
C GLU A 50 15.98 4.59 -0.85
N THR A 51 15.11 3.58 -1.04
CA THR A 51 14.14 3.55 -2.15
C THR A 51 12.69 3.76 -1.70
N GLY A 52 12.42 3.61 -0.39
CA GLY A 52 11.06 3.62 0.14
C GLY A 52 10.27 2.38 -0.27
N PHE A 53 8.95 2.53 -0.42
CA PHE A 53 8.06 1.44 -0.81
C PHE A 53 8.11 1.17 -2.31
N THR A 54 8.12 -0.10 -2.70
CA THR A 54 8.19 -0.52 -4.11
C THR A 54 7.19 -1.64 -4.43
N GLY A 55 6.80 -1.70 -5.70
CA GLY A 55 5.86 -2.64 -6.29
C GLY A 55 6.49 -3.39 -7.48
N ARG A 56 5.99 -4.61 -7.76
CA ARG A 56 6.41 -5.43 -8.91
C ARG A 56 5.60 -5.18 -10.17
N ASP A 57 4.41 -4.63 -10.03
CA ASP A 57 3.48 -4.40 -11.13
C ASP A 57 3.24 -2.89 -11.30
N MET A 58 3.49 -2.41 -12.51
CA MET A 58 3.37 -0.99 -12.87
C MET A 58 1.97 -0.46 -12.60
N MET A 59 0.95 -1.23 -12.99
CA MET A 59 -0.45 -0.80 -12.99
C MET A 59 -1.03 -0.77 -11.58
N ARG A 60 -0.63 -1.72 -10.71
CA ARG A 60 -0.97 -1.67 -9.28
C ARG A 60 -0.27 -0.51 -8.58
N THR A 61 1.01 -0.29 -8.87
CA THR A 61 1.78 0.84 -8.31
C THR A 61 1.18 2.18 -8.71
N ASP A 62 0.74 2.30 -9.97
CA ASP A 62 0.04 3.47 -10.49
C ASP A 62 -1.28 3.74 -9.75
N VAL A 63 -2.08 2.70 -9.48
CA VAL A 63 -3.30 2.82 -8.65
C VAL A 63 -2.98 3.30 -7.24
N VAL A 64 -1.95 2.74 -6.59
CA VAL A 64 -1.56 3.18 -5.24
C VAL A 64 -1.10 4.64 -5.24
N ASN A 65 -0.34 5.08 -6.25
CA ASN A 65 0.04 6.48 -6.38
C ASN A 65 -1.19 7.41 -6.51
N ALA A 66 -2.22 7.00 -7.26
CA ALA A 66 -3.48 7.74 -7.33
C ALA A 66 -4.21 7.83 -5.98
N VAL A 67 -4.13 6.78 -5.17
CA VAL A 67 -4.65 6.78 -3.79
C VAL A 67 -3.87 7.77 -2.91
N LEU A 68 -2.54 7.77 -3.00
CA LEU A 68 -1.68 8.68 -2.22
C LEU A 68 -1.89 10.15 -2.58
N GLU A 69 -2.26 10.46 -3.83
CA GLU A 69 -2.65 11.81 -4.26
C GLU A 69 -3.91 12.35 -3.55
N LYS A 70 -4.70 11.48 -2.88
CA LYS A 70 -5.89 11.88 -2.13
C LYS A 70 -5.59 12.39 -0.72
N GLU A 71 -4.32 12.33 -0.28
CA GLU A 71 -3.86 12.84 1.03
C GLU A 71 -4.65 12.28 2.23
N CYS A 72 -5.11 11.03 2.12
CA CYS A 72 -5.76 10.29 3.21
C CYS A 72 -4.74 9.72 4.20
N GLU A 73 -5.18 9.12 5.31
CA GLU A 73 -4.31 8.29 6.15
C GLU A 73 -3.91 7.01 5.37
N ALA A 74 -2.71 7.00 4.82
CA ALA A 74 -2.12 5.89 4.08
C ALA A 74 -1.39 4.93 5.01
N ILE A 75 -1.91 3.70 5.07
CA ILE A 75 -1.49 2.64 5.99
C ILE A 75 -0.95 1.48 5.17
N VAL A 76 0.34 1.20 5.29
CA VAL A 76 0.95 0.02 4.69
C VAL A 76 0.62 -1.20 5.54
N LEU A 77 0.12 -2.26 4.91
CA LEU A 77 -0.07 -3.57 5.51
C LEU A 77 0.85 -4.57 4.81
N THR A 78 1.84 -5.08 5.53
CA THR A 78 2.88 -5.96 4.94
C THR A 78 3.41 -6.98 5.93
N ASP A 79 3.88 -8.11 5.43
CA ASP A 79 4.71 -9.03 6.22
C ASP A 79 6.18 -8.58 6.22
N SER A 80 6.95 -9.12 7.15
CA SER A 80 8.37 -8.82 7.36
C SER A 80 9.27 -9.26 6.20
N SER A 81 8.83 -10.20 5.35
CA SER A 81 9.63 -10.68 4.21
C SER A 81 9.78 -9.65 3.10
N LYS A 82 9.04 -8.54 3.16
CA LYS A 82 9.12 -7.44 2.17
C LYS A 82 10.20 -6.40 2.52
N PHE A 83 10.68 -6.35 3.77
CA PHE A 83 11.76 -5.44 4.14
C PHE A 83 13.11 -5.95 3.62
N GLY A 84 13.93 -5.04 3.07
CA GLY A 84 15.17 -5.40 2.39
C GLY A 84 14.97 -5.77 0.90
N ALA A 85 13.75 -5.73 0.36
CA ALA A 85 13.47 -5.99 -1.04
C ALA A 85 13.23 -4.70 -1.82
N VAL A 86 13.69 -4.66 -3.08
CA VAL A 86 13.43 -3.56 -4.02
C VAL A 86 12.86 -4.13 -5.31
N HIS A 87 11.84 -3.48 -5.83
CA HIS A 87 11.19 -3.84 -7.07
C HIS A 87 11.10 -2.66 -8.05
N SER A 88 10.73 -2.96 -9.30
CA SER A 88 10.91 -2.07 -10.44
C SER A 88 10.13 -0.76 -10.39
N TYR A 89 9.10 -0.64 -9.54
CA TYR A 89 8.22 0.52 -9.51
C TYR A 89 8.17 1.13 -8.11
N SER A 90 8.56 2.40 -7.99
CA SER A 90 8.45 3.16 -6.73
C SER A 90 7.00 3.55 -6.43
N ILE A 91 6.61 3.43 -5.17
CA ILE A 91 5.28 3.77 -4.67
C ILE A 91 5.40 5.03 -3.80
N GLY A 92 5.24 6.19 -4.42
CA GLY A 92 5.29 7.49 -3.76
C GLY A 92 6.58 7.75 -2.95
N PRO A 93 6.78 8.99 -2.48
CA PRO A 93 7.76 9.25 -1.44
C PRO A 93 7.23 8.76 -0.08
N VAL A 94 8.12 8.31 0.81
CA VAL A 94 7.75 7.69 2.10
C VAL A 94 6.92 8.62 2.99
N GLU A 95 7.10 9.92 2.82
CA GLU A 95 6.40 10.99 3.55
C GLU A 95 4.90 11.06 3.26
N ARG A 96 4.43 10.42 2.18
CA ARG A 96 2.99 10.28 1.90
C ARG A 96 2.32 9.17 2.69
N PHE A 97 3.09 8.38 3.42
CA PHE A 97 2.57 7.30 4.27
C PHE A 97 2.57 7.73 5.72
N ASN A 98 1.63 7.19 6.49
CA ASN A 98 1.45 7.54 7.89
C ASN A 98 1.84 6.39 8.82
N ARG A 99 1.55 5.16 8.39
CA ARG A 99 1.64 3.98 9.26
C ARG A 99 2.10 2.75 8.49
N VAL A 100 2.84 1.88 9.18
CA VAL A 100 3.13 0.52 8.74
C VAL A 100 2.59 -0.45 9.78
N ILE A 101 1.87 -1.47 9.33
CA ILE A 101 1.43 -2.60 10.14
C ILE A 101 2.16 -3.84 9.59
N THR A 102 2.89 -4.54 10.47
CA THR A 102 3.67 -5.72 10.07
C THR A 102 3.77 -6.78 11.17
N ASP A 103 4.23 -7.97 10.80
CA ASP A 103 4.43 -9.07 11.75
C ASP A 103 5.69 -8.90 12.60
N SER A 104 5.76 -9.65 13.71
CA SER A 104 6.84 -9.56 14.70
C SER A 104 8.21 -10.06 14.25
N LYS A 105 8.38 -10.54 13.01
CA LYS A 105 9.69 -10.94 12.47
C LYS A 105 10.42 -9.80 11.76
N ILE A 106 9.89 -8.57 11.75
CA ILE A 106 10.62 -7.40 11.25
C ILE A 106 11.96 -7.23 12.00
N ARG A 107 13.03 -6.92 11.26
CA ARG A 107 14.35 -6.67 11.87
C ARG A 107 14.33 -5.33 12.61
N ALA A 108 14.98 -5.28 13.78
CA ALA A 108 15.10 -4.07 14.58
C ALA A 108 15.68 -2.89 13.77
N SER A 109 16.61 -3.14 12.85
CA SER A 109 17.15 -2.12 11.97
C SER A 109 16.09 -1.51 11.05
N ASP A 110 15.23 -2.33 10.43
CA ASP A 110 14.21 -1.84 9.51
C ASP A 110 13.14 -1.04 10.28
N LEU A 111 12.75 -1.52 11.47
CA LEU A 111 11.86 -0.81 12.37
C LEU A 111 12.38 0.60 12.70
N MET A 112 13.66 0.70 13.10
CA MET A 112 14.29 1.99 13.41
C MET A 112 14.27 2.95 12.23
N HIS A 113 14.57 2.47 11.02
CA HIS A 113 14.55 3.32 9.82
C HIS A 113 13.13 3.83 9.51
N LEU A 114 12.11 2.97 9.62
CA LEU A 114 10.71 3.38 9.42
C LEU A 114 10.29 4.47 10.42
N GLU A 115 10.63 4.30 11.69
CA GLU A 115 10.33 5.27 12.75
C GLU A 115 11.07 6.60 12.53
N GLN A 116 12.33 6.56 12.06
CA GLN A 116 13.10 7.75 11.67
C GLN A 116 12.48 8.49 10.48
N SER A 117 11.83 7.76 9.57
CA SER A 117 11.00 8.34 8.49
C SER A 117 9.64 8.88 8.97
N LYS A 118 9.43 8.98 10.29
CA LYS A 118 8.19 9.47 10.93
C LYS A 118 6.97 8.59 10.68
N LEU A 119 7.16 7.33 10.27
CA LEU A 119 6.08 6.37 10.17
C LEU A 119 5.75 5.83 11.55
N THR A 120 4.46 5.75 11.87
CA THR A 120 4.03 4.98 13.04
C THR A 120 4.06 3.50 12.70
N VAL A 121 4.83 2.69 13.42
CA VAL A 121 4.90 1.24 13.16
C VAL A 121 4.11 0.46 14.20
N HIS A 122 3.27 -0.47 13.74
CA HIS A 122 2.48 -1.39 14.55
C HIS A 122 2.93 -2.80 14.26
N VAL A 123 3.53 -3.43 15.25
CA VAL A 123 3.95 -4.83 15.18
C VAL A 123 2.83 -5.70 15.77
N VAL A 124 2.42 -6.71 15.01
CA VAL A 124 1.32 -7.61 15.38
C VAL A 124 1.85 -9.05 15.42
N ASP A 125 1.50 -9.79 16.47
CA ASP A 125 1.75 -11.23 16.54
C ASP A 125 0.64 -11.95 15.76
N ILE A 126 1.02 -12.64 14.68
CA ILE A 126 0.13 -13.38 13.77
C ILE A 126 0.48 -14.86 13.81
#